data_AF-M5BUJ5-F1
#
_entry.id   AF-M5BUJ5-F1
#
_cell.length_a   1.000
_cell.length_b   1.000
_cell.length_c   1.000
_cell.angle_alpha   90.00
_cell.angle_beta   90.00
_cell.angle_gamma   90.00
#
_symmetry.space_group_name_H-M   'P 1'
#
loop_
_entity.id
_entity.type
_entity.pdbx_description
1 polymer ?
#
loop_
_entity_poly.entity_id
_entity_poly.type
_entity_poly.pdbx_seq_one_letter_code
_entity_poly.pdbx_strand_id
1 'polypeptide(L)'
;MSATEFCFRACTGPNAAKNCQHIYDVMGCRWNMPANYDAGKFESCDAENSLPMGIYGTSTWYQGVKPTPAAHPIPSSSNCRTLPTVTSGPVKRDHKRRAFSHDN
;
A
#
# COMPACT_ATOMS: atom_id res chain seq x y z
N MET A 1 3.54 -11.58 -7.73
CA MET A 1 2.93 -10.42 -8.41
C MET A 1 1.90 -10.95 -9.39
N SER A 2 0.68 -10.39 -9.37
CA SER A 2 -0.38 -10.73 -10.33
C SER A 2 -0.15 -9.99 -11.65
N ALA A 3 -0.56 -10.59 -12.79
CA ALA A 3 -0.52 -9.90 -14.08
C ALA A 3 -1.59 -8.79 -14.19
N THR A 4 -2.60 -8.80 -13.32
CA THR A 4 -3.78 -7.93 -13.40
C THR A 4 -3.96 -7.01 -12.20
N GLU A 5 -3.13 -7.16 -11.17
CA GLU A 5 -3.28 -6.42 -9.91
C GLU A 5 -1.92 -5.92 -9.42
N PHE A 6 -1.84 -4.61 -9.20
CA PHE A 6 -0.70 -3.92 -8.62
C PHE A 6 -1.17 -3.04 -7.47
N CYS A 7 -0.44 -3.10 -6.37
CA CYS A 7 -0.65 -2.28 -5.20
C CYS A 7 0.72 -1.99 -4.60
N PHE A 8 0.85 -0.85 -3.95
CA PHE A 8 2.04 -0.52 -3.17
C PHE A 8 1.63 0.17 -1.87
N ARG A 9 2.37 -0.11 -0.81
CA ARG A 9 2.24 0.58 0.48
C ARG A 9 3.43 1.51 0.64
N ALA A 10 3.17 2.77 0.96
CA ALA A 10 4.19 3.72 1.37
C ALA A 10 3.94 4.06 2.85
N CYS A 11 4.91 3.80 3.71
CA CYS A 11 4.80 4.07 5.15
C CYS A 11 5.82 5.12 5.58
N THR A 12 5.39 6.01 6.47
CA THR A 12 6.24 7.01 7.11
C THR A 12 6.02 6.97 8.64
N GLY A 13 6.91 7.60 9.40
CA GLY A 13 6.83 7.67 10.86
C GLY A 13 7.40 6.46 11.62
N PRO A 14 7.27 6.45 12.96
CA PRO A 14 7.99 5.50 13.82
C PRO A 14 7.67 4.02 13.58
N ASN A 15 6.46 3.72 13.10
CA ASN A 15 5.99 2.35 12.85
C ASN A 15 6.11 1.93 11.38
N ALA A 16 6.82 2.70 10.53
CA ALA A 16 6.87 2.46 9.09
C ALA A 16 7.33 1.04 8.74
N ALA A 17 8.41 0.55 9.36
CA ALA A 17 8.93 -0.80 9.08
C ALA A 17 7.96 -1.92 9.48
N LYS A 18 7.16 -1.72 10.54
CA LYS A 18 6.14 -2.69 10.95
C LYS A 18 4.94 -2.69 10.00
N ASN A 19 4.55 -1.51 9.52
CA ASN A 19 3.39 -1.34 8.65
C ASN A 19 3.69 -1.64 7.18
N CYS A 20 4.95 -1.55 6.73
CA CYS A 20 5.36 -1.82 5.34
C CYS A 20 6.34 -3.00 5.28
N GLN A 21 5.85 -4.18 5.65
CA GLN A 21 6.62 -5.43 5.52
C GLN A 21 6.59 -5.93 4.07
N HIS A 22 7.75 -6.02 3.44
CA HIS A 22 7.91 -6.51 2.05
C HIS A 22 8.01 -8.04 1.94
N ILE A 23 7.97 -8.75 3.07
CA ILE A 23 8.09 -10.22 3.09
C ILE A 23 6.79 -10.96 2.72
N TYR A 24 5.69 -10.23 2.55
CA TYR A 24 4.34 -10.77 2.30
C TYR A 24 3.83 -10.55 0.88
N ASP A 25 4.69 -10.10 -0.04
CA ASP A 25 4.27 -9.66 -1.38
C ASP A 25 3.73 -10.79 -2.28
N VAL A 26 3.96 -12.07 -1.94
CA VAL A 26 3.38 -13.21 -2.67
C VAL A 26 1.90 -13.42 -2.31
N MET A 27 1.47 -12.93 -1.14
CA MET A 27 0.06 -13.01 -0.72
C MET A 27 -0.87 -12.12 -1.56
N GLY A 28 -0.32 -11.15 -2.29
CA GLY A 28 -1.08 -10.26 -3.18
C GLY A 28 -1.79 -9.13 -2.45
N CYS A 29 -2.44 -8.25 -3.22
CA CYS A 29 -2.96 -6.97 -2.71
C CYS A 29 -4.10 -7.15 -1.74
N ARG A 30 -5.03 -8.07 -2.04
CA ARG A 30 -6.19 -8.38 -1.19
C ARG A 30 -5.80 -8.83 0.23
N TRP A 31 -4.63 -9.45 0.39
CA TRP A 31 -4.15 -9.91 1.69
C TRP A 31 -3.20 -8.90 2.34
N ASN A 32 -2.24 -8.36 1.58
CA ASN A 32 -1.20 -7.47 2.09
C ASN A 32 -1.73 -6.05 2.38
N MET A 33 -2.70 -5.58 1.60
CA MET A 33 -3.36 -4.28 1.77
C MET A 33 -4.85 -4.39 1.45
N PRO A 34 -5.67 -4.89 2.39
CA PRO A 34 -7.11 -4.99 2.17
C PRO A 34 -7.71 -3.61 1.85
N ALA A 35 -8.43 -3.51 0.74
CA ALA A 35 -9.10 -2.29 0.29
C ALA A 35 -10.32 -2.64 -0.57
N ASN A 36 -11.14 -1.63 -0.88
CA ASN A 36 -12.21 -1.76 -1.86
C ASN A 36 -11.64 -1.65 -3.29
N TYR A 37 -11.24 -2.79 -3.87
CA TYR A 37 -10.66 -2.87 -5.22
C TYR A 37 -11.76 -3.00 -6.29
N ASP A 38 -12.71 -2.07 -6.29
CA ASP A 38 -13.82 -2.05 -7.25
C ASP A 38 -13.32 -1.75 -8.67
N ALA A 39 -13.79 -2.53 -9.65
CA ALA A 39 -13.43 -2.33 -11.05
C ALA A 39 -13.97 -0.99 -11.59
N GLY A 40 -13.16 -0.31 -12.42
CA GLY A 40 -13.54 0.96 -13.06
C GLY A 40 -13.59 2.17 -12.12
N LYS A 41 -13.22 1.99 -10.84
CA LYS A 41 -13.08 3.10 -9.89
C LYS A 41 -11.61 3.47 -9.74
N PHE A 42 -11.34 4.77 -9.81
CA PHE A 42 -10.07 5.34 -9.41
C PHE A 42 -10.38 6.41 -8.38
N GLU A 43 -9.97 6.20 -7.14
CA GLU A 43 -10.37 7.05 -6.02
C GLU A 43 -9.20 7.37 -5.07
N SER A 44 -9.37 8.47 -4.36
CA SER A 44 -8.47 8.92 -3.30
C SER A 44 -9.31 9.14 -2.06
N CYS A 45 -8.97 8.45 -0.97
CA CYS A 45 -9.66 8.53 0.31
C CYS A 45 -8.66 8.84 1.41
N ASP A 46 -9.14 9.46 2.48
CA ASP A 46 -8.47 9.42 3.76
C ASP A 46 -8.75 8.06 4.41
N ALA A 47 -7.74 7.43 4.99
CA ALA A 47 -7.87 6.10 5.58
C ALA A 47 -7.15 6.02 6.92
N GLU A 48 -7.73 5.25 7.83
CA GLU A 48 -7.07 4.89 9.08
C GLU A 48 -5.91 3.91 8.84
N ASN A 49 -5.03 3.79 9.83
CA ASN A 49 -3.94 2.84 9.76
C ASN A 49 -4.48 1.40 9.72
N SER A 50 -4.17 0.68 8.64
CA SER A 50 -4.36 -0.78 8.60
C SER A 50 -3.47 -1.47 9.63
N LEU A 51 -3.98 -2.59 10.16
CA LEU A 51 -3.19 -3.50 10.98
C LEU A 51 -1.91 -3.94 10.25
N PRO A 52 -0.80 -4.17 10.97
CA PRO A 52 0.45 -4.64 10.38
C PRO A 52 0.28 -6.07 9.83
N MET A 53 0.77 -6.30 8.61
CA MET A 53 0.63 -7.59 7.93
C MET A 53 1.32 -8.70 8.71
N GLY A 54 0.62 -9.84 8.84
CA GLY A 54 1.10 -11.00 9.54
C GLY A 54 0.98 -10.94 11.07
N ILE A 55 0.47 -9.85 11.66
CA ILE A 55 0.32 -9.74 13.14
C ILE A 55 -1.14 -9.99 13.55
N TYR A 56 -1.38 -11.12 14.21
CA TYR A 56 -2.71 -11.53 14.68
C TYR A 56 -2.73 -11.59 16.21
N GLY A 57 -3.19 -10.51 16.84
CA GLY A 57 -3.14 -10.34 18.29
C GLY A 57 -1.69 -10.31 18.77
N THR A 58 -1.28 -11.34 19.51
CA THR A 58 0.10 -11.52 20.00
C THR A 58 0.94 -12.45 19.14
N SER A 59 0.36 -13.04 18.09
CA SER A 59 1.04 -13.99 17.20
C SER A 59 1.50 -13.32 15.90
N THR A 60 2.61 -13.82 15.35
CA THR A 60 3.11 -13.41 14.03
C THR A 60 3.10 -14.61 13.09
N TRP A 61 2.53 -14.43 11.91
CA TRP A 61 2.53 -15.40 10.84
C TRP A 61 3.49 -14.96 9.73
N TYR A 62 4.19 -15.92 9.13
CA TYR A 62 5.14 -15.67 8.04
C TYR A 62 4.70 -16.36 6.75
N GLN A 63 4.93 -15.68 5.62
CA GLN A 63 4.61 -16.19 4.30
C GLN A 63 5.19 -17.59 4.06
N GLY A 64 4.36 -18.50 3.53
CA GLY A 64 4.74 -19.89 3.26
C GLY A 64 4.36 -20.88 4.37
N VAL A 65 3.96 -20.41 5.55
CA VAL A 65 3.50 -21.28 6.65
C VAL A 65 2.01 -21.63 6.48
N LYS A 66 1.64 -22.88 6.75
CA LYS A 66 0.25 -23.35 6.71
C LYS A 66 -0.31 -23.59 8.12
N PRO A 67 -1.61 -23.29 8.37
CA PRO A 67 -2.54 -22.64 7.45
C PRO A 67 -2.20 -21.16 7.27
N THR A 68 -2.47 -20.63 6.07
CA THR A 68 -2.42 -19.19 5.82
C THR A 68 -3.65 -18.55 6.49
N PRO A 69 -3.49 -17.57 7.38
CA PRO A 69 -4.61 -16.88 8.01
C PRO A 69 -5.34 -15.97 7.01
N ALA A 70 -6.59 -15.63 7.32
CA ALA A 70 -7.35 -14.67 6.55
C ALA A 70 -6.67 -13.29 6.56
N ALA A 71 -6.90 -12.50 5.51
CA ALA A 71 -6.45 -11.12 5.44
C ALA A 71 -6.99 -10.29 6.62
N HIS A 72 -6.29 -9.22 6.98
CA HIS A 72 -6.84 -8.24 7.92
C HIS A 72 -8.12 -7.58 7.37
N PRO A 73 -8.98 -7.03 8.23
CA PRO A 73 -10.11 -6.24 7.78
C PRO A 73 -9.63 -5.00 7.00
N ILE A 74 -10.47 -4.54 6.07
CA ILE A 74 -10.26 -3.28 5.35
C ILE A 74 -10.33 -2.14 6.38
N PRO A 75 -9.31 -1.26 6.45
CA PRO A 75 -9.36 -0.09 7.33
C PRO A 75 -10.51 0.83 6.91
N SER A 76 -11.10 1.54 7.86
CA SER A 76 -12.11 2.54 7.56
C SER A 76 -11.53 3.65 6.68
N SER A 77 -12.28 4.02 5.64
CA SER A 77 -11.97 5.14 4.76
C SER A 77 -13.07 6.20 4.83
N SER A 78 -12.69 7.45 4.55
CA SER A 78 -13.59 8.61 4.51
C SER A 78 -13.12 9.62 3.47
N ASN A 79 -13.94 10.64 3.20
CA ASN A 79 -13.64 11.72 2.24
C ASN A 79 -13.21 11.20 0.84
N CYS A 80 -13.74 10.05 0.43
CA CYS A 80 -13.42 9.44 -0.85
C CYS A 80 -13.87 10.32 -2.02
N ARG A 81 -12.95 10.61 -2.93
CA ARG A 81 -13.22 11.31 -4.18
C ARG A 81 -12.84 10.44 -5.37
N THR A 82 -13.70 10.37 -6.37
CA THR A 82 -13.37 9.77 -7.66
C THR A 82 -12.46 10.71 -8.43
N LEU A 83 -11.39 10.15 -8.99
CA LEU A 83 -10.41 10.85 -9.79
C LEU A 83 -10.45 10.28 -11.23
N PRO A 84 -10.13 11.09 -12.25
CA PRO A 84 -9.83 10.55 -13.57
C PRO A 84 -8.66 9.57 -13.47
N THR A 85 -8.72 8.49 -14.23
CA THR A 85 -7.61 7.53 -14.29
C THR A 85 -6.32 8.22 -14.75
N VAL A 86 -5.17 7.61 -14.42
CA VAL A 86 -3.87 8.07 -14.91
C VAL A 86 -3.87 8.06 -16.45
N THR A 87 -3.58 9.22 -17.03
CA THR A 87 -3.38 9.36 -18.48
C THR A 87 -1.89 9.56 -18.76
N SER A 88 -1.39 8.97 -19.83
CA SER A 88 -0.07 9.30 -20.34
C SER A 88 -0.06 10.77 -20.77
N GLY A 89 0.93 11.53 -20.29
CA GLY A 89 1.17 12.91 -20.70
C GLY A 89 2.67 13.12 -20.95
N PRO A 90 3.05 14.17 -21.70
CA PRO A 90 4.45 14.51 -21.89
C PRO A 90 5.10 14.80 -20.53
N VAL A 91 6.33 14.29 -20.33
CA VAL A 91 7.13 14.58 -19.14
C VAL A 91 7.20 16.09 -18.93
N LYS A 92 6.69 16.58 -17.80
CA LYS A 92 6.93 17.96 -17.37
C LYS A 92 8.43 18.08 -17.05
N ARG A 93 9.22 18.62 -17.98
CA ARG A 93 10.69 18.84 -17.86
C ARG A 93 11.08 19.85 -16.77
N ASP A 94 10.19 20.18 -15.84
CA ASP A 94 10.41 21.23 -14.85
C ASP A 94 10.52 20.70 -13.42
N HIS A 95 11.02 19.47 -13.26
CA HIS A 95 11.77 19.16 -12.04
C HIS A 95 13.08 19.95 -12.12
N LYS A 96 13.08 21.21 -11.64
CA LYS A 96 14.30 21.86 -11.15
C LYS A 96 15.01 20.81 -10.32
N ARG A 97 16.18 20.34 -10.79
CA ARG A 97 17.05 19.46 -10.00
C ARG A 97 17.22 20.17 -8.67
N ARG A 98 16.62 19.65 -7.60
CA ARG A 98 17.07 20.03 -6.26
C ARG A 98 18.49 19.52 -6.19
N ALA A 99 19.44 20.40 -6.44
CA ALA A 99 20.84 20.13 -6.15
C ALA A 99 20.86 19.79 -4.67
N PHE A 100 21.15 18.52 -4.37
CA PHE A 100 21.42 18.10 -3.02
C PHE A 100 22.79 18.71 -2.66
N SER A 101 22.79 19.92 -2.11
CA SER A 101 24.01 20.49 -1.52
C SER A 101 24.29 19.66 -0.27
N HIS A 102 25.33 18.83 -0.35
CA HIS A 102 26.03 18.39 0.86
C HIS A 102 26.87 19.58 1.31
N ASP A 103 26.36 20.34 2.26
CA ASP A 103 27.21 21.22 3.04
C ASP A 103 27.99 20.33 4.02
N ASN A 104 29.31 20.50 3.97
CA ASN A 104 30.34 19.74 4.65
C ASN A 104 30.45 20.13 6.14
#